data_AF-A0A9D7PJW1-F1
#
_entry.id   AF-A0A9D7PJW1-F1
#
_cell.length_a   1.000
_cell.length_b   1.000
_cell.length_c   1.000
_cell.angle_alpha   90.00
_cell.angle_beta   90.00
_cell.angle_gamma   90.00
#
_symmetry.space_group_name_H-M   'P 1'
#
loop_
_entity.id
_entity.type
_entity.pdbx_description
1 polymer ?
#
loop_
_entity_poly.entity_id
_entity_poly.type
_entity_poly.pdbx_seq_one_letter_code
_entity_poly.pdbx_strand_id
1 'polypeptide(L)'
;MFSHPGNVPQGKIILSFRKEYHPEIEEYCKNYELPRSKVFIEHITKEDVSEVFNGFSESPRLKARYNLNIEDGLPDGISTDVSADKDSPIAPMLQILLTKMWLKAISINPDAPVFSHQIYRDLKEEGLAMDEFLQNQLNFIKKKLPEIYQQGFVLDLLHFHCTPNSTSAARTGKQLMEHYPSATDEASTVLNLCEEYFLITDLGGTEYTAMLAHDTLAKSVTKMQQRSAQPLQQARRVLASRMEAVRGGSEFSTLDEWDLKLIDGVKNSCLPWRQMN
;
A
#
# COMPACT_ATOMS: atom_id res chain seq x y z
N MET A 1 18.19 -4.46 -27.20
CA MET A 1 18.82 -5.53 -26.39
C MET A 1 18.49 -6.94 -26.90
N PHE A 2 17.29 -7.20 -27.46
CA PHE A 2 16.86 -8.53 -27.94
C PHE A 2 17.03 -8.79 -29.45
N SER A 3 17.77 -7.96 -30.17
CA SER A 3 17.95 -8.07 -31.63
C SER A 3 19.00 -9.10 -32.06
N HIS A 4 19.69 -9.75 -31.13
CA HIS A 4 20.71 -10.77 -31.41
C HIS A 4 20.22 -12.15 -30.93
N PRO A 5 20.23 -13.20 -31.78
CA PRO A 5 19.76 -14.54 -31.44
C PRO A 5 20.45 -15.20 -30.23
N GLY A 6 21.65 -14.74 -29.87
CA GLY A 6 22.36 -15.20 -28.67
C GLY A 6 21.88 -14.58 -27.35
N ASN A 7 21.05 -13.53 -27.41
CA ASN A 7 20.58 -12.76 -26.24
C ASN A 7 19.09 -12.97 -25.94
N VAL A 8 18.45 -13.96 -26.58
CA VAL A 8 17.04 -14.27 -26.33
C VAL A 8 16.95 -15.14 -25.07
N PRO A 9 16.07 -14.81 -24.10
CA PRO A 9 15.88 -15.65 -22.93
C PRO A 9 15.51 -17.07 -23.33
N GLN A 10 16.22 -18.07 -22.79
CA GLN A 10 15.98 -19.49 -23.06
C GLN A 10 14.73 -20.04 -22.33
N GLY A 11 13.93 -19.17 -21.68
CA GLY A 11 12.81 -19.52 -20.83
C GLY A 11 11.53 -18.76 -21.18
N LYS A 12 10.46 -19.02 -20.42
CA LYS A 12 9.19 -18.28 -20.56
C LYS A 12 9.32 -16.94 -19.85
N ILE A 13 8.97 -15.85 -20.54
CA ILE A 13 8.78 -14.55 -19.91
C ILE A 13 7.32 -14.45 -19.44
N ILE A 14 7.12 -14.16 -18.16
CA ILE A 14 5.81 -13.83 -17.61
C ILE A 14 5.74 -12.32 -17.47
N LEU A 15 4.79 -11.69 -18.16
CA LEU A 15 4.53 -10.25 -18.07
C LEU A 15 3.18 -10.05 -17.35
N SER A 16 3.22 -9.46 -16.17
CA SER A 16 2.03 -9.09 -15.39
C SER A 16 1.83 -7.57 -15.46
N PHE A 17 0.60 -7.14 -15.72
CA PHE A 17 0.24 -5.73 -15.90
C PHE A 17 -1.25 -5.51 -15.64
N ARG A 18 -1.63 -4.25 -15.39
CA ARG A 18 -3.04 -3.86 -15.19
C ARG A 18 -3.82 -3.95 -16.50
N LYS A 19 -5.06 -4.44 -16.45
CA LYS A 19 -5.86 -4.79 -17.63
C LYS A 19 -6.03 -3.66 -18.65
N GLU A 20 -5.98 -2.40 -18.23
CA GLU A 20 -6.07 -1.22 -19.09
C GLU A 20 -4.94 -1.10 -20.11
N TYR A 21 -3.76 -1.67 -19.83
CA TYR A 21 -2.65 -1.74 -20.78
C TYR A 21 -2.77 -2.92 -21.75
N HIS A 22 -3.79 -3.77 -21.60
CA HIS A 22 -3.97 -4.95 -22.46
C HIS A 22 -4.03 -4.61 -23.94
N PRO A 23 -4.77 -3.60 -24.42
CA PRO A 23 -4.83 -3.27 -25.84
C PRO A 23 -3.46 -2.93 -26.42
N GLU A 24 -2.70 -2.06 -25.75
CA GLU A 24 -1.37 -1.61 -26.18
C GLU A 24 -0.38 -2.79 -26.25
N ILE A 25 -0.35 -3.62 -25.21
CA ILE A 25 0.54 -4.79 -25.17
C ILE A 25 0.14 -5.82 -26.22
N GLU A 26 -1.17 -6.03 -26.44
CA GLU A 26 -1.69 -6.89 -27.50
C GLU A 26 -1.24 -6.44 -28.88
N GLU A 27 -1.27 -5.13 -29.15
CA GLU A 27 -0.82 -4.55 -30.40
C GLU A 27 0.68 -4.77 -30.60
N TYR A 28 1.50 -4.50 -29.57
CA TYR A 28 2.94 -4.74 -29.66
C TYR A 28 3.28 -6.18 -30.01
N CYS A 29 2.74 -7.17 -29.27
CA CYS A 29 3.10 -8.54 -29.62
C CYS A 29 2.43 -9.07 -30.90
N LYS A 30 1.41 -8.39 -31.47
CA LYS A 30 0.98 -8.64 -32.86
C LYS A 30 2.02 -8.12 -33.85
N ASN A 31 2.43 -6.86 -33.69
CA ASN A 31 3.37 -6.19 -34.59
C ASN A 31 4.74 -6.89 -34.64
N TYR A 32 5.14 -7.53 -33.54
CA TYR A 32 6.39 -8.30 -33.44
C TYR A 32 6.20 -9.82 -33.51
N GLU A 33 5.00 -10.30 -33.82
CA GLU A 33 4.67 -11.74 -33.95
C GLU A 33 5.13 -12.60 -32.75
N LEU A 34 5.07 -12.06 -31.54
CA LEU A 34 5.55 -12.79 -30.36
C LEU A 34 4.52 -13.84 -29.93
N PRO A 35 4.89 -15.12 -29.84
CA PRO A 35 4.01 -16.16 -29.33
C PRO A 35 3.69 -15.89 -27.86
N ARG A 36 2.40 -15.91 -27.52
CA ARG A 36 1.93 -15.55 -26.18
C ARG A 36 0.69 -16.33 -25.77
N SER A 37 0.58 -16.59 -24.48
CA SER A 37 -0.62 -17.09 -23.82
C SER A 37 -1.13 -16.03 -22.86
N LYS A 38 -2.45 -15.85 -22.79
CA LYS A 38 -3.08 -14.90 -21.89
C LYS A 38 -3.64 -15.63 -20.68
N VAL A 39 -3.42 -15.09 -19.51
CA VAL A 39 -4.09 -15.50 -18.28
C VAL A 39 -4.67 -14.24 -17.66
N PHE A 40 -5.98 -14.22 -17.48
CA PHE A 40 -6.65 -13.16 -16.74
C PHE A 40 -6.74 -13.60 -15.28
N ILE A 41 -6.23 -12.77 -14.37
CA ILE A 41 -6.34 -13.03 -12.94
C ILE A 41 -7.67 -12.44 -12.48
N GLU A 42 -8.61 -13.31 -12.14
CA GLU A 42 -9.93 -12.93 -11.65
C GLU A 42 -9.87 -12.44 -10.19
N HIS A 43 -10.95 -11.78 -9.76
CA HIS A 43 -11.09 -11.39 -8.37
C HIS A 43 -11.29 -12.64 -7.51
N ILE A 44 -10.65 -12.66 -6.33
CA ILE A 44 -10.84 -13.73 -5.35
C ILE A 44 -12.31 -13.76 -4.93
N THR A 45 -12.91 -14.93 -5.05
CA THR A 45 -14.27 -15.28 -4.64
C THR A 45 -14.29 -15.87 -3.22
N LYS A 46 -15.48 -16.09 -2.67
CA LYS A 46 -15.62 -16.75 -1.37
C LYS A 46 -15.04 -18.17 -1.41
N GLU A 47 -15.28 -18.88 -2.51
CA GLU A 47 -14.81 -20.24 -2.76
C GLU A 47 -13.28 -20.30 -2.82
N ASP A 48 -12.66 -19.31 -3.48
CA ASP A 48 -11.20 -19.20 -3.55
C ASP A 48 -10.57 -18.98 -2.17
N VAL A 49 -11.23 -18.23 -1.27
CA VAL A 49 -10.75 -18.07 0.11
C VAL A 49 -10.69 -19.44 0.80
N SER A 50 -11.74 -20.25 0.68
CA SER A 50 -11.74 -21.61 1.25
C SER A 50 -10.67 -22.51 0.62
N GLU A 51 -10.44 -22.39 -0.69
CA GLU A 51 -9.36 -23.11 -1.38
C GLU A 51 -7.97 -22.75 -0.82
N VAL A 52 -7.72 -21.48 -0.51
CA VAL A 52 -6.46 -21.03 0.11
C VAL A 52 -6.21 -21.75 1.43
N PHE A 53 -7.23 -21.89 2.28
CA PHE A 53 -7.10 -22.62 3.55
C PHE A 53 -6.88 -24.12 3.33
N ASN A 54 -7.60 -24.73 2.39
CA ASN A 54 -7.40 -26.14 2.03
C ASN A 54 -5.99 -26.40 1.52
N GLY A 55 -5.38 -25.43 0.82
CA GLY A 55 -3.99 -25.52 0.35
C GLY A 55 -2.97 -25.85 1.45
N PHE A 56 -3.15 -25.33 2.68
CA PHE A 56 -2.25 -25.63 3.80
C PHE A 56 -2.36 -27.09 4.28
N SER A 57 -3.52 -27.72 4.06
CA SER A 57 -3.78 -29.11 4.42
C SER A 57 -3.60 -30.08 3.25
N GLU A 58 -3.80 -29.68 2.01
CA GLU A 58 -3.79 -30.59 0.87
C GLU A 58 -2.46 -30.59 0.12
N SER A 59 -1.72 -29.47 0.15
CA SER A 59 -0.43 -29.38 -0.52
C SER A 59 0.68 -29.99 0.34
N PRO A 60 1.38 -31.05 -0.12
CA PRO A 60 2.51 -31.62 0.63
C PRO A 60 3.62 -30.59 0.89
N ARG A 61 3.82 -29.67 -0.07
CA ARG A 61 4.79 -28.58 0.04
C ARG A 61 4.43 -27.60 1.16
N LEU A 62 3.17 -27.19 1.24
CA LEU A 62 2.72 -26.23 2.25
C LEU A 62 2.65 -26.89 3.63
N LYS A 63 2.17 -28.14 3.71
CA LYS A 63 2.23 -28.95 4.93
C LYS A 63 3.65 -29.03 5.49
N ALA A 64 4.63 -29.40 4.65
CA ALA A 64 6.02 -29.51 5.08
C ALA A 64 6.64 -28.17 5.49
N ARG A 65 6.24 -27.06 4.87
CA ARG A 65 6.82 -25.74 5.16
C ARG A 65 6.21 -25.07 6.39
N TYR A 66 4.90 -25.17 6.57
CA TYR A 66 4.17 -24.40 7.59
C TYR A 66 3.74 -25.24 8.79
N ASN A 67 3.58 -26.56 8.62
CA ASN A 67 3.04 -27.48 9.64
C ASN A 67 1.83 -26.89 10.39
N LEU A 68 0.97 -26.19 9.66
CA LEU A 68 -0.09 -25.35 10.19
C LEU A 68 -1.37 -26.16 10.36
N ASN A 69 -1.95 -26.11 11.55
CA ASN A 69 -3.31 -26.60 11.79
C ASN A 69 -4.30 -25.44 11.73
N ILE A 70 -5.49 -25.70 11.20
CA ILE A 70 -6.56 -24.70 11.07
C ILE A 70 -7.78 -25.27 11.80
N GLU A 71 -8.37 -24.49 12.71
CA GLU A 71 -9.59 -24.91 13.42
C GLU A 71 -10.79 -25.04 12.48
N ASP A 72 -11.62 -26.06 12.72
CA ASP A 72 -12.80 -26.33 11.91
C ASP A 72 -13.77 -25.13 11.88
N GLY A 73 -14.34 -24.87 10.71
CA GLY A 73 -15.28 -23.76 10.49
C GLY A 73 -14.65 -22.36 10.47
N LEU A 74 -13.35 -22.23 10.75
CA LEU A 74 -12.64 -20.96 10.67
C LEU A 74 -12.55 -20.41 9.23
N PRO A 75 -12.21 -21.21 8.20
CA PRO A 75 -12.20 -20.74 6.81
C PRO A 75 -13.54 -20.17 6.35
N ASP A 76 -14.65 -20.80 6.75
CA ASP A 76 -16.00 -20.37 6.38
C ASP A 76 -16.41 -19.06 7.06
N GLY A 77 -16.00 -18.86 8.31
CA GLY A 77 -16.18 -17.60 9.03
C GLY A 77 -15.41 -16.47 8.34
N ILE A 78 -14.13 -16.69 8.05
CA ILE A 78 -13.27 -15.72 7.37
C ILE A 78 -13.79 -15.39 5.97
N SER A 79 -14.17 -16.41 5.18
CA SER A 79 -14.66 -16.20 3.81
C SER A 79 -15.97 -15.41 3.80
N THR A 80 -16.84 -15.64 4.77
CA THR A 80 -18.09 -14.87 4.95
C THR A 80 -17.81 -13.42 5.34
N ASP A 81 -16.91 -13.19 6.31
CA ASP A 81 -16.59 -11.85 6.80
C ASP A 81 -15.85 -11.00 5.75
N VAL A 82 -14.88 -11.58 5.06
CA VAL A 82 -14.08 -10.88 4.03
C VAL A 82 -14.92 -10.55 2.79
N SER A 83 -15.94 -11.37 2.48
CA SER A 83 -16.85 -11.18 1.35
C SER A 83 -18.10 -10.37 1.70
N ALA A 84 -18.25 -9.88 2.94
CA ALA A 84 -19.45 -9.18 3.39
C ALA A 84 -19.71 -7.87 2.63
N ASP A 85 -18.65 -7.20 2.18
CA ASP A 85 -18.71 -6.02 1.33
C ASP A 85 -18.21 -6.36 -0.08
N LYS A 86 -19.04 -6.09 -1.09
CA LYS A 86 -18.78 -6.40 -2.51
C LYS A 86 -17.64 -5.56 -3.10
N ASP A 87 -17.40 -4.38 -2.55
CA ASP A 87 -16.31 -3.50 -3.00
C ASP A 87 -15.02 -3.73 -2.19
N SER A 88 -15.04 -4.69 -1.27
CA SER A 88 -13.93 -4.95 -0.37
C SER A 88 -12.74 -5.58 -1.09
N PRO A 89 -11.50 -5.15 -0.82
CA PRO A 89 -10.31 -5.77 -1.35
C PRO A 89 -10.02 -7.11 -0.66
N ILE A 90 -10.71 -8.17 -1.08
CA ILE A 90 -10.61 -9.53 -0.52
C ILE A 90 -9.17 -10.02 -0.46
N ALA A 91 -8.43 -9.97 -1.58
CA ALA A 91 -7.06 -10.50 -1.66
C ALA A 91 -6.08 -9.83 -0.67
N PRO A 92 -6.01 -8.49 -0.59
CA PRO A 92 -5.18 -7.79 0.41
C PRO A 92 -5.60 -8.06 1.84
N MET A 93 -6.90 -8.03 2.12
CA MET A 93 -7.38 -8.29 3.48
C MET A 93 -7.03 -9.70 3.91
N LEU A 94 -7.21 -10.68 3.02
CA LEU A 94 -6.83 -12.06 3.27
C LEU A 94 -5.32 -12.20 3.47
N GLN A 95 -4.50 -11.56 2.63
CA GLN A 95 -3.04 -11.57 2.80
C GLN A 95 -2.62 -11.02 4.16
N ILE A 96 -3.10 -9.83 4.53
CA ILE A 96 -2.81 -9.19 5.81
C ILE A 96 -3.28 -10.07 6.97
N LEU A 97 -4.50 -10.58 6.89
CA LEU A 97 -5.09 -11.44 7.91
C LEU A 97 -4.24 -12.69 8.11
N LEU A 98 -3.94 -13.43 7.05
CA LEU A 98 -3.14 -14.65 7.10
C LEU A 98 -1.72 -14.39 7.62
N THR A 99 -1.08 -13.28 7.22
CA THR A 99 0.23 -12.88 7.75
C THR A 99 0.17 -12.62 9.25
N LYS A 100 -0.83 -11.88 9.74
CA LYS A 100 -0.98 -11.61 11.18
C LYS A 100 -1.32 -12.86 11.97
N MET A 101 -2.23 -13.69 11.45
CA MET A 101 -2.57 -14.98 12.07
C MET A 101 -1.36 -15.88 12.18
N TRP A 102 -0.52 -15.92 11.13
CA TRP A 102 0.75 -16.63 11.14
C TRP A 102 1.71 -16.13 12.22
N LEU A 103 1.98 -14.83 12.26
CA LEU A 103 2.88 -14.24 13.25
C LEU A 103 2.40 -14.49 14.69
N LYS A 104 1.08 -14.40 14.94
CA LYS A 104 0.52 -14.75 16.26
C LYS A 104 0.66 -16.25 16.54
N ALA A 105 0.29 -17.11 15.60
CA ALA A 105 0.35 -18.56 15.77
C ALA A 105 1.76 -19.07 16.09
N ILE A 106 2.78 -18.61 15.35
CA ILE A 106 4.17 -19.02 15.61
C ILE A 106 4.72 -18.45 16.92
N SER A 107 4.24 -17.30 17.37
CA SER A 107 4.65 -16.73 18.67
C SER A 107 4.13 -17.56 19.85
N ILE A 108 3.03 -18.29 19.66
CA ILE A 108 2.42 -19.16 20.66
C ILE A 108 3.06 -20.55 20.62
N ASN A 109 3.11 -21.16 19.43
CA ASN A 109 3.74 -22.46 19.21
C ASN A 109 4.43 -22.51 17.83
N PRO A 110 5.76 -22.37 17.78
CA PRO A 110 6.52 -22.41 16.53
C PRO A 110 6.49 -23.77 15.82
N ASP A 111 6.44 -24.88 16.56
CA ASP A 111 6.58 -26.24 16.01
C ASP A 111 5.25 -26.78 15.46
N ALA A 112 4.14 -26.31 16.00
CA ALA A 112 2.79 -26.67 15.58
C ALA A 112 1.86 -25.44 15.65
N PRO A 113 2.05 -24.45 14.75
CA PRO A 113 1.21 -23.26 14.72
C PRO A 113 -0.25 -23.63 14.43
N VAL A 114 -1.17 -22.89 15.05
CA VAL A 114 -2.61 -23.09 14.88
C VAL A 114 -3.28 -21.78 14.50
N PHE A 115 -4.03 -21.78 13.40
CA PHE A 115 -5.02 -20.74 13.13
C PHE A 115 -6.29 -21.07 13.90
N SER A 116 -6.54 -20.30 14.96
CA SER A 116 -7.69 -20.48 15.84
C SER A 116 -8.73 -19.38 15.65
N HIS A 117 -9.97 -19.71 16.03
CA HIS A 117 -11.06 -18.75 16.17
C HIS A 117 -10.70 -17.63 17.14
N GLN A 118 -9.90 -17.90 18.19
CA GLN A 118 -9.46 -16.86 19.12
C GLN A 118 -8.52 -15.86 18.45
N ILE A 119 -7.48 -16.32 17.76
CA ILE A 119 -6.55 -15.44 17.03
C ILE A 119 -7.33 -14.59 16.02
N TYR A 120 -8.30 -15.20 15.33
CA TYR A 120 -9.14 -14.49 14.39
C TYR A 120 -10.00 -13.41 15.05
N ARG A 121 -10.68 -13.73 16.16
CA ARG A 121 -11.48 -12.76 16.92
C ARG A 121 -10.65 -11.60 17.42
N ASP A 122 -9.48 -11.86 18.00
CA ASP A 122 -8.58 -10.81 18.49
C ASP A 122 -8.17 -9.87 17.34
N LEU A 123 -7.85 -10.43 16.17
CA LEU A 123 -7.52 -9.64 14.98
C LEU A 123 -8.71 -8.86 14.41
N LYS A 124 -9.93 -9.38 14.57
CA LYS A 124 -11.16 -8.70 14.17
C LYS A 124 -11.46 -7.52 15.07
N GLU A 125 -11.26 -7.67 16.38
CA GLU A 125 -11.36 -6.56 17.35
C GLU A 125 -10.28 -5.50 17.11
N GLU A 126 -9.11 -5.91 16.62
CA GLU A 126 -8.07 -4.98 16.18
C GLU A 126 -8.44 -4.23 14.89
N GLY A 127 -9.39 -4.70 14.06
CA GLY A 127 -9.89 -4.04 12.83
C GLY A 127 -9.41 -4.69 11.51
N LEU A 128 -10.35 -4.95 10.58
CA LEU A 128 -10.12 -5.67 9.31
C LEU A 128 -10.40 -4.85 8.04
N ALA A 129 -11.22 -3.80 8.12
CA ALA A 129 -11.51 -2.97 6.94
C ALA A 129 -10.26 -2.21 6.47
N MET A 130 -10.11 -1.90 5.18
CA MET A 130 -8.89 -1.24 4.68
C MET A 130 -8.61 0.13 5.33
N ASP A 131 -9.66 0.90 5.60
CA ASP A 131 -9.56 2.17 6.35
C ASP A 131 -9.11 1.95 7.79
N GLU A 132 -9.66 0.93 8.47
CA GLU A 132 -9.28 0.55 9.83
C GLU A 132 -7.86 -0.01 9.87
N PHE A 133 -7.50 -0.89 8.94
CA PHE A 133 -6.15 -1.42 8.77
C PHE A 133 -5.14 -0.29 8.63
N LEU A 134 -5.37 0.66 7.71
CA LEU A 134 -4.53 1.84 7.55
C LEU A 134 -4.43 2.62 8.86
N GLN A 135 -5.55 2.91 9.52
CA GLN A 135 -5.57 3.63 10.79
C GLN A 135 -4.78 2.91 11.89
N ASN A 136 -4.88 1.58 11.96
CA ASN A 136 -4.15 0.76 12.92
C ASN A 136 -2.64 0.75 12.66
N GLN A 137 -2.22 0.60 11.40
CA GLN A 137 -0.80 0.66 11.03
C GLN A 137 -0.23 2.03 11.37
N LEU A 138 -0.98 3.10 11.07
CA LEU A 138 -0.62 4.45 11.43
C LEU A 138 -0.56 4.70 12.93
N ASN A 139 -1.39 4.04 13.74
CA ASN A 139 -1.30 4.09 15.20
C ASN A 139 -0.02 3.43 15.72
N PHE A 140 0.46 2.34 15.11
CA PHE A 140 1.77 1.76 15.45
C PHE A 140 2.91 2.71 15.09
N ILE A 141 2.86 3.32 13.90
CA ILE A 141 3.86 4.32 13.48
C ILE A 141 3.82 5.54 14.41
N LYS A 142 2.64 6.04 14.80
CA LYS A 142 2.47 7.15 15.75
C LYS A 142 3.16 6.87 17.09
N LYS A 143 3.11 5.63 17.59
CA LYS A 143 3.78 5.25 18.84
C LYS A 143 5.30 5.31 18.70
N LYS A 144 5.86 4.96 17.54
CA LYS A 144 7.30 5.00 17.27
C LYS A 144 7.81 6.40 16.92
N LEU A 145 7.03 7.18 16.15
CA LEU A 145 7.40 8.50 15.63
C LEU A 145 6.27 9.53 15.89
N PRO A 146 6.02 9.92 17.15
CA PRO A 146 4.86 10.75 17.50
C PRO A 146 4.92 12.14 16.87
N GLU A 147 6.09 12.80 16.87
CA GLU A 147 6.24 14.15 16.34
C GLU A 147 6.03 14.19 14.82
N ILE A 148 6.71 13.29 14.09
CA ILE A 148 6.59 13.16 12.63
C ILE A 148 5.16 12.80 12.22
N TYR A 149 4.51 11.92 12.98
CA TYR A 149 3.10 11.59 12.74
C TYR A 149 2.19 12.81 12.98
N GLN A 150 2.33 13.52 14.09
CA GLN A 150 1.48 14.67 14.44
C GLN A 150 1.54 15.78 13.38
N GLN A 151 2.71 15.99 12.79
CA GLN A 151 2.87 16.97 11.69
C GLN A 151 2.11 16.56 10.43
N GLY A 152 1.85 15.27 10.23
CA GLY A 152 1.17 14.71 9.06
C GLY A 152 2.12 14.15 8.00
N PHE A 153 3.42 14.05 8.27
CA PHE A 153 4.41 13.63 7.28
C PHE A 153 4.23 12.18 6.83
N VAL A 154 3.88 11.28 7.75
CA VAL A 154 3.63 9.86 7.43
C VAL A 154 2.54 9.73 6.36
N LEU A 155 1.45 10.48 6.52
CA LEU A 155 0.33 10.46 5.58
C LEU A 155 0.69 11.11 4.24
N ASP A 156 1.55 12.13 4.24
CA ASP A 156 2.07 12.76 3.02
C ASP A 156 2.96 11.81 2.23
N LEU A 157 3.84 11.07 2.91
CA LEU A 157 4.70 10.07 2.30
C LEU A 157 3.91 8.90 1.70
N LEU A 158 2.85 8.43 2.37
CA LEU A 158 1.96 7.43 1.78
C LEU A 158 1.22 7.98 0.56
N HIS A 159 0.76 9.23 0.62
CA HIS A 159 0.08 9.88 -0.51
C HIS A 159 1.03 10.14 -1.70
N PHE A 160 2.32 10.35 -1.46
CA PHE A 160 3.33 10.45 -2.53
C PHE A 160 3.38 9.18 -3.42
N HIS A 161 3.05 8.02 -2.85
CA HIS A 161 2.91 6.75 -3.57
C HIS A 161 1.50 6.53 -4.16
N CYS A 162 0.67 7.58 -4.23
CA CYS A 162 -0.62 7.56 -4.92
C CYS A 162 -0.53 8.29 -6.27
N THR A 163 -1.34 7.84 -7.23
CA THR A 163 -1.63 8.58 -8.46
C THR A 163 -2.77 9.57 -8.24
N PRO A 164 -2.99 10.54 -9.16
CA PRO A 164 -4.16 11.42 -9.12
C PRO A 164 -5.51 10.68 -9.14
N ASN A 165 -5.54 9.45 -9.66
CA ASN A 165 -6.75 8.61 -9.72
C ASN A 165 -6.90 7.71 -8.49
N SER A 166 -6.19 8.00 -7.40
CA SER A 166 -6.23 7.22 -6.15
C SER A 166 -5.87 5.74 -6.35
N THR A 167 -4.85 5.47 -7.16
CA THR A 167 -4.23 4.15 -7.33
C THR A 167 -2.80 4.17 -6.79
N SER A 168 -2.21 3.00 -6.54
CA SER A 168 -0.81 2.88 -6.12
C SER A 168 0.12 3.25 -7.28
N ALA A 169 1.20 3.96 -6.95
CA ALA A 169 2.25 4.38 -7.88
C ALA A 169 3.61 3.88 -7.38
N ALA A 170 4.37 3.25 -8.27
CA ALA A 170 5.78 2.96 -8.01
C ALA A 170 6.59 4.27 -8.00
N ARG A 171 7.41 4.44 -6.96
CA ARG A 171 8.31 5.59 -6.78
C ARG A 171 9.71 5.09 -6.47
N THR A 172 10.71 5.71 -7.08
CA THR A 172 12.11 5.37 -6.80
C THR A 172 12.63 6.13 -5.57
N GLY A 173 13.67 5.60 -4.93
CA GLY A 173 14.36 6.29 -3.84
C GLY A 173 14.88 7.67 -4.26
N LYS A 174 15.31 7.81 -5.52
CA LYS A 174 15.71 9.11 -6.10
C LYS A 174 14.54 10.11 -6.11
N GLN A 175 13.37 9.69 -6.59
CA GLN A 175 12.17 10.54 -6.58
C GLN A 175 11.76 10.94 -5.15
N LEU A 176 11.92 10.03 -4.18
CA LEU A 176 11.65 10.34 -2.77
C LEU A 176 12.59 11.42 -2.23
N MET A 177 13.89 11.31 -2.50
CA MET A 177 14.89 12.31 -2.08
C MET A 177 14.67 13.66 -2.77
N GLU A 178 14.32 13.66 -4.06
CA GLU A 178 13.97 14.88 -4.79
C GLU A 178 12.69 15.53 -4.27
N HIS A 179 11.71 14.73 -3.81
CA HIS A 179 10.46 15.25 -3.25
C HIS A 179 10.64 15.81 -1.83
N TYR A 180 11.56 15.24 -1.04
CA TYR A 180 11.84 15.62 0.34
C TYR A 180 13.32 15.96 0.57
N PRO A 181 13.88 16.98 -0.10
CA PRO A 181 15.33 17.24 -0.10
C PRO A 181 15.89 17.61 1.27
N SER A 182 15.06 18.20 2.14
CA SER A 182 15.44 18.58 3.51
C SER A 182 15.07 17.56 4.59
N ALA A 183 14.48 16.42 4.20
CA ALA A 183 13.99 15.41 5.11
C ALA A 183 14.26 13.99 4.59
N THR A 184 15.42 13.79 3.96
CA THR A 184 15.78 12.50 3.33
C THR A 184 15.87 11.37 4.35
N ASP A 185 16.41 11.66 5.53
CA ASP A 185 16.62 10.68 6.60
C ASP A 185 15.29 10.33 7.27
N GLU A 186 14.43 11.31 7.51
CA GLU A 186 13.08 11.11 8.03
C GLU A 186 12.21 10.38 7.02
N ALA A 187 12.30 10.73 5.72
CA ALA A 187 11.56 10.05 4.66
C ALA A 187 11.95 8.57 4.60
N SER A 188 13.24 8.27 4.66
CA SER A 188 13.76 6.89 4.68
C SER A 188 13.30 6.14 5.92
N THR A 189 13.34 6.79 7.09
CA THR A 189 12.89 6.19 8.36
C THR A 189 11.40 5.87 8.34
N VAL A 190 10.57 6.80 7.87
CA VAL A 190 9.12 6.61 7.75
C VAL A 190 8.81 5.52 6.72
N LEU A 191 9.51 5.51 5.58
CA LEU A 191 9.33 4.49 4.55
C LEU A 191 9.61 3.08 5.08
N ASN A 192 10.73 2.90 5.79
CA ASN A 192 11.09 1.62 6.42
C ASN A 192 10.02 1.15 7.42
N LEU A 193 9.45 2.07 8.21
CA LEU A 193 8.34 1.71 9.11
C LEU A 193 7.05 1.39 8.35
N CYS A 194 6.76 2.11 7.26
CA CYS A 194 5.64 1.79 6.40
C CYS A 194 5.80 0.41 5.74
N GLU A 195 7.01 -0.02 5.40
CA GLU A 195 7.29 -1.40 4.96
C GLU A 195 7.09 -2.42 6.09
N GLU A 196 7.66 -2.16 7.28
CA GLU A 196 7.53 -3.02 8.46
C GLU A 196 6.04 -3.27 8.82
N TYR A 197 5.20 -2.24 8.65
CA TYR A 197 3.77 -2.30 8.90
C TYR A 197 2.92 -2.57 7.66
N PHE A 198 3.51 -3.14 6.59
CA PHE A 198 2.79 -3.62 5.40
C PHE A 198 1.94 -2.55 4.67
N LEU A 199 2.33 -1.28 4.76
CA LEU A 199 1.72 -0.18 4.01
C LEU A 199 2.44 0.06 2.67
N ILE A 200 3.75 -0.22 2.63
CA ILE A 200 4.62 -0.08 1.46
C ILE A 200 5.23 -1.45 1.13
N THR A 201 5.57 -1.67 -0.14
CA THR A 201 6.29 -2.84 -0.62
C THR A 201 7.45 -2.40 -1.51
N ASP A 202 8.64 -2.93 -1.22
CA ASP A 202 9.81 -2.85 -2.10
C ASP A 202 9.63 -3.80 -3.29
N LEU A 203 9.81 -3.27 -4.49
CA LEU A 203 9.73 -4.00 -5.76
C LEU A 203 11.08 -4.60 -6.17
N GLY A 204 12.15 -4.28 -5.44
CA GLY A 204 13.52 -4.66 -5.76
C GLY A 204 14.04 -3.98 -7.03
N GLY A 205 15.20 -4.45 -7.50
CA GLY A 205 15.88 -3.91 -8.68
C GLY A 205 17.20 -3.20 -8.34
N THR A 206 17.82 -2.59 -9.34
CA THR A 206 19.08 -1.84 -9.17
C THR A 206 18.88 -0.49 -8.51
N GLU A 207 17.69 0.09 -8.66
CA GLU A 207 17.24 1.26 -7.93
C GLU A 207 16.13 0.84 -6.98
N TYR A 208 16.27 1.20 -5.70
CA TYR A 208 15.23 0.94 -4.71
C TYR A 208 13.94 1.62 -5.16
N THR A 209 12.88 0.82 -5.33
CA THR A 209 11.59 1.25 -5.87
C THR A 209 10.48 0.71 -5.00
N ALA A 210 9.67 1.61 -4.46
CA ALA A 210 8.61 1.29 -3.52
C ALA A 210 7.23 1.68 -4.07
N MET A 211 6.19 0.98 -3.65
CA MET A 211 4.80 1.35 -3.91
C MET A 211 3.93 1.03 -2.69
N LEU A 212 2.70 1.54 -2.64
CA LEU A 212 1.74 1.04 -1.64
C LEU A 212 1.53 -0.45 -1.85
N ALA A 213 1.47 -1.20 -0.75
CA ALA A 213 1.34 -2.66 -0.76
C ALA A 213 0.10 -3.14 -1.54
N HIS A 214 -0.91 -2.29 -1.69
CA HIS A 214 -2.02 -2.56 -2.58
C HIS A 214 -2.67 -1.30 -3.17
N ASP A 215 -3.29 -1.47 -4.34
CA ASP A 215 -4.01 -0.40 -5.05
C ASP A 215 -5.19 0.16 -4.24
N THR A 216 -5.81 -0.66 -3.39
CA THR A 216 -6.93 -0.25 -2.55
C THR A 216 -6.52 0.58 -1.34
N LEU A 217 -5.27 0.47 -0.88
CA LEU A 217 -4.73 1.40 0.13
C LEU A 217 -4.70 2.82 -0.40
N ALA A 218 -4.45 3.03 -1.69
CA ALA A 218 -4.35 4.36 -2.28
C ALA A 218 -5.65 5.16 -2.13
N LYS A 219 -6.82 4.50 -2.22
CA LYS A 219 -8.13 5.13 -1.96
C LYS A 219 -8.27 5.54 -0.50
N SER A 220 -7.94 4.65 0.44
CA SER A 220 -7.98 4.93 1.88
C SER A 220 -7.02 6.06 2.27
N VAL A 221 -5.78 6.01 1.77
CA VAL A 221 -4.77 7.05 1.96
C VAL A 221 -5.25 8.38 1.41
N THR A 222 -5.76 8.42 0.18
CA THR A 222 -6.27 9.66 -0.43
C THR A 222 -7.44 10.24 0.37
N LYS A 223 -8.42 9.40 0.72
CA LYS A 223 -9.58 9.79 1.54
C LYS A 223 -9.15 10.37 2.88
N MET A 224 -8.19 9.72 3.54
CA MET A 224 -7.72 10.15 4.86
C MET A 224 -6.87 11.43 4.76
N GLN A 225 -6.04 11.57 3.73
CA GLN A 225 -5.28 12.79 3.44
C GLN A 225 -6.19 14.00 3.24
N GLN A 226 -7.26 13.84 2.45
CA GLN A 226 -8.23 14.91 2.20
C GLN A 226 -8.95 15.36 3.48
N ARG A 227 -9.24 14.42 4.39
CA ARG A 227 -9.95 14.68 5.66
C ARG A 227 -9.05 15.05 6.82
N SER A 228 -7.73 14.86 6.71
CA SER A 228 -6.79 15.04 7.81
C SER A 228 -6.73 16.50 8.27
N ALA A 229 -6.84 16.72 9.58
CA ALA A 229 -6.64 18.01 10.22
C ALA A 229 -5.18 18.25 10.67
N GLN A 230 -4.24 17.39 10.25
CA GLN A 230 -2.83 17.58 10.58
C GLN A 230 -2.25 18.80 9.85
N PRO A 231 -1.25 19.49 10.45
CA PRO A 231 -0.74 20.76 9.93
C PRO A 231 -0.32 20.70 8.46
N LEU A 232 0.39 19.63 8.05
CA LEU A 232 0.89 19.47 6.68
C LEU A 232 -0.25 19.35 5.65
N GLN A 233 -1.28 18.55 5.94
CA GLN A 233 -2.42 18.41 5.03
C GLN A 233 -3.28 19.68 5.00
N GLN A 234 -3.42 20.38 6.12
CA GLN A 234 -4.09 21.69 6.15
C GLN A 234 -3.34 22.72 5.30
N ALA A 235 -2.03 22.86 5.49
CA ALA A 235 -1.20 23.81 4.72
C ALA A 235 -1.26 23.52 3.22
N ARG A 236 -1.15 22.24 2.81
CA ARG A 236 -1.30 21.82 1.41
C ARG A 236 -2.66 22.22 0.83
N ARG A 237 -3.76 22.01 1.56
CA ARG A 237 -5.11 22.37 1.07
C ARG A 237 -5.27 23.88 0.90
N VAL A 238 -4.77 24.66 1.86
CA VAL A 238 -4.78 26.13 1.78
C VAL A 238 -4.02 26.57 0.53
N LEU A 239 -2.77 26.12 0.37
CA LEU A 239 -1.93 26.47 -0.77
C LEU A 239 -2.55 26.04 -2.11
N ALA A 240 -3.06 24.82 -2.22
CA ALA A 240 -3.71 24.33 -3.43
C ALA A 240 -4.94 25.19 -3.80
N SER A 241 -5.78 25.50 -2.81
CA SER A 241 -6.97 26.36 -3.00
C SER A 241 -6.58 27.76 -3.51
N ARG A 242 -5.55 28.37 -2.92
CA ARG A 242 -5.05 29.69 -3.34
C ARG A 242 -4.41 29.65 -4.73
N MET A 243 -3.64 28.62 -5.04
CA MET A 243 -3.05 28.44 -6.37
C MET A 243 -4.12 28.36 -7.46
N GLU A 244 -5.19 27.61 -7.22
CA GLU A 244 -6.31 27.52 -8.17
C GLU A 244 -7.06 28.83 -8.32
N ALA A 245 -7.27 29.58 -7.22
CA ALA A 245 -7.90 30.90 -7.28
C ALA A 245 -7.05 31.92 -8.06
N VAL A 246 -5.72 31.91 -7.91
CA VAL A 246 -4.80 32.75 -8.69
C VAL A 246 -4.83 32.35 -10.17
N ARG A 247 -4.81 31.05 -10.49
CA ARG A 247 -4.95 30.54 -11.88
C ARG A 247 -6.29 30.94 -12.50
N GLY A 248 -7.34 31.01 -11.70
CA GLY A 248 -8.67 31.48 -12.08
C GLY A 248 -8.81 33.00 -12.23
N GLY A 249 -7.73 33.77 -12.09
CA GLY A 249 -7.71 35.22 -12.30
C GLY A 249 -8.13 36.05 -11.08
N SER A 250 -8.16 35.46 -9.88
CA SER A 250 -8.43 36.22 -8.65
C SER A 250 -7.18 36.95 -8.18
N GLU A 251 -7.09 38.25 -8.46
CA GLU A 251 -5.99 39.13 -8.01
C GLU A 251 -5.95 39.33 -6.49
N PHE A 252 -7.00 38.94 -5.76
CA PHE A 252 -7.13 39.09 -4.31
C PHE A 252 -7.00 37.77 -3.53
N SER A 253 -6.51 36.70 -4.17
CA SER A 253 -6.26 35.43 -3.49
C SER A 253 -4.96 35.47 -2.66
N THR A 254 -4.94 36.32 -1.63
CA THR A 254 -3.83 36.42 -0.68
C THR A 254 -4.02 35.46 0.50
N LEU A 255 -2.92 34.98 1.08
CA LEU A 255 -2.92 34.26 2.35
C LEU A 255 -3.24 35.25 3.48
N ASP A 256 -4.16 34.89 4.37
CA ASP A 256 -4.42 35.68 5.57
C ASP A 256 -3.39 35.39 6.69
N GLU A 257 -3.50 36.09 7.81
CA GLU A 257 -2.56 35.94 8.93
C GLU A 257 -2.58 34.52 9.53
N TRP A 258 -3.74 33.85 9.48
CA TRP A 258 -3.86 32.48 9.97
C TRP A 258 -3.21 31.49 9.00
N ASP A 259 -3.45 31.65 7.69
CA ASP A 259 -2.84 30.88 6.62
C ASP A 259 -1.30 30.98 6.69
N LEU A 260 -0.77 32.20 6.87
CA LEU A 260 0.67 32.44 7.00
C LEU A 260 1.25 31.78 8.26
N LYS A 261 0.59 31.92 9.42
CA LYS A 261 1.01 31.27 10.67
C LYS A 261 1.04 29.74 10.55
N LEU A 262 0.05 29.15 9.87
CA LEU A 262 0.01 27.72 9.61
C LEU A 262 1.17 27.28 8.72
N ILE A 263 1.40 27.98 7.60
CA ILE A 263 2.45 27.66 6.63
C ILE A 263 3.84 27.84 7.26
N ASP A 264 4.07 28.94 7.98
CA ASP A 264 5.33 29.18 8.69
C ASP A 264 5.52 28.16 9.82
N GLY A 265 4.45 27.79 10.52
CA GLY A 265 4.46 26.71 11.50
C GLY A 265 4.95 25.40 10.89
N VAL A 266 4.34 24.97 9.78
CA VAL A 266 4.75 23.76 9.04
C VAL A 266 6.17 23.89 8.51
N LYS A 267 6.56 25.03 7.94
CA LYS A 267 7.93 25.26 7.45
C LYS A 267 8.95 25.13 8.57
N ASN A 268 8.67 25.67 9.75
CA ASN A 268 9.60 25.63 10.87
C ASN A 268 9.63 24.28 11.58
N SER A 269 8.49 23.58 11.68
CA SER A 269 8.40 22.31 12.41
C SER A 269 8.62 21.07 11.53
N CYS A 270 8.23 21.13 10.25
CA CYS A 270 8.24 20.03 9.32
C CYS A 270 9.47 20.15 8.40
N LEU A 271 10.48 19.33 8.68
CA LEU A 271 11.71 19.22 7.89
C LEU A 271 11.48 19.16 6.36
N PRO A 272 10.48 18.40 5.83
CA PRO A 272 10.26 18.29 4.39
C PRO A 272 9.89 19.61 3.71
N TRP A 273 9.39 20.60 4.47
CA TRP A 273 8.98 21.91 3.95
C TRP A 273 9.99 23.02 4.19
N ARG A 274 11.11 22.75 4.89
CA ARG A 274 12.11 23.78 5.22
C ARG A 274 12.79 24.41 4.00
N GLN A 275 12.82 23.73 2.84
CA GLN A 275 13.44 24.25 1.60
C GLN A 275 12.56 24.09 0.35
N MET A 276 11.25 23.87 0.48
CA MET A 276 10.34 23.98 -0.67
C MET A 276 10.08 25.47 -0.98
N ASN A 277 11.10 26.18 -1.47
CA ASN A 277 11.02 27.54 -2.04
C ASN A 277 12.13 27.72 -3.08
#